data_AF-K9VTT0-F1
#
_entry.id   AF-K9VTT0-F1
#
_cell.length_a   1.000
_cell.length_b   1.000
_cell.length_c   1.000
_cell.angle_alpha   90.00
_cell.angle_beta   90.00
_cell.angle_gamma   90.00
#
_symmetry.space_group_name_H-M   'P 1'
#
loop_
_entity.id
_entity.type
_entity.pdbx_description
1 polymer ?
#
loop_
_entity_poly.entity_id
_entity_poly.type
_entity_poly.pdbx_seq_one_letter_code
_entity_poly.pdbx_strand_id
1 'polypeptide(L)'
;MAKKRSETTATQVETVETVEVPQAEVVKTKVVERKKCLELCLPYSEKVRLMVMEVLRQESAYEFSRKARHAGEEFDWSKYNAQFRADYGDCELRELLKLAAKFFGLKSLDEVRERRVEHKKRRTEMSKNKFGNATVSNDDSDIEDELIDDIDDLI
;
A
#
# COMPACT_ATOMS: atom_id res chain seq x y z
N MET A 1 32.97 -26.73 70.52
CA MET A 1 33.41 -25.45 71.11
C MET A 1 34.66 -24.95 70.39
N ALA A 2 34.79 -23.63 70.24
CA ALA A 2 35.92 -22.82 69.72
C ALA A 2 36.14 -22.83 68.18
N LYS A 3 35.76 -21.75 67.46
CA LYS A 3 36.53 -20.51 67.11
C LYS A 3 37.79 -20.84 66.27
N LYS A 4 37.91 -20.35 65.02
CA LYS A 4 38.43 -19.01 64.63
C LYS A 4 38.15 -18.84 63.11
N ARG A 5 37.37 -17.85 62.62
CA ARG A 5 37.75 -16.47 62.26
C ARG A 5 39.17 -16.32 61.70
N SER A 6 39.29 -16.16 60.38
CA SER A 6 40.43 -15.56 59.70
C SER A 6 40.02 -14.21 59.12
N GLU A 7 40.83 -13.22 59.46
CA GLU A 7 40.67 -11.79 59.18
C GLU A 7 41.16 -11.40 57.79
N THR A 8 40.58 -10.30 57.34
CA THR A 8 40.87 -9.47 56.18
C THR A 8 42.26 -8.84 56.24
N THR A 9 42.93 -8.71 55.10
CA THR A 9 43.78 -7.55 54.84
C THR A 9 43.67 -7.12 53.38
N ALA A 10 43.09 -5.94 53.20
CA ALA A 10 42.99 -5.22 51.95
C ALA A 10 44.30 -4.49 51.65
N THR A 11 44.79 -4.63 50.42
CA THR A 11 45.78 -3.73 49.83
C THR A 11 45.03 -2.82 48.88
N GLN A 12 45.00 -1.52 49.19
CA GLN A 12 44.54 -0.47 48.29
C GLN A 12 45.57 -0.26 47.19
N VAL A 13 45.13 -0.29 45.94
CA VAL A 13 45.86 0.29 44.81
C VAL A 13 44.93 1.27 44.12
N GLU A 14 45.43 2.49 44.06
CA GLU A 14 44.98 3.70 43.39
C GLU A 14 44.54 3.47 41.95
N THR A 15 43.35 3.94 41.58
CA THR A 15 42.92 4.05 40.18
C THR A 15 42.26 5.40 39.92
N VAL A 16 43.05 6.26 39.28
CA VAL A 16 42.76 7.18 38.16
C VAL A 16 41.30 7.62 37.98
N GLU A 17 41.12 8.92 38.19
CA GLU A 17 39.95 9.75 37.89
C GLU A 17 39.59 9.68 36.40
N THR A 18 38.48 9.01 36.07
CA THR A 18 37.82 9.10 34.75
C THR A 18 36.79 10.22 34.77
N VAL A 19 37.05 11.24 33.97
CA VAL A 19 36.11 12.32 33.63
C VAL A 19 34.93 11.76 32.83
N GLU A 20 33.74 11.77 33.42
CA GLU A 20 32.49 11.44 32.74
C GLU A 20 32.05 12.61 31.86
N VAL A 21 32.03 12.38 30.54
CA VAL A 21 31.35 13.25 29.56
C VAL A 21 29.86 12.92 29.60
N PRO A 22 28.95 13.87 29.87
CA PRO A 22 27.52 13.57 29.90
C PRO A 22 27.00 13.28 28.48
N GLN A 23 26.41 12.09 28.31
CA GLN A 23 25.74 11.66 27.08
C GLN A 23 24.46 12.46 26.87
N ALA A 24 24.31 13.05 25.68
CA ALA A 24 23.09 13.73 25.27
C ALA A 24 21.92 12.73 25.16
N GLU A 25 20.83 13.00 25.89
CA GLU A 25 19.58 12.25 25.79
C GLU A 25 19.01 12.33 24.36
N VAL A 26 18.90 11.18 23.70
CA VAL A 26 18.18 11.04 22.44
C VAL A 26 16.69 11.23 22.73
N VAL A 27 16.19 12.43 22.47
CA VAL A 27 14.75 12.73 22.50
C VAL A 27 14.08 11.88 21.42
N LYS A 28 13.51 10.74 21.82
CA LYS A 28 12.64 9.93 20.97
C LYS A 28 11.39 10.76 20.69
N THR A 29 11.39 11.46 19.56
CA THR A 29 10.18 12.07 19.00
C THR A 29 9.16 10.95 18.80
N LYS A 30 8.14 10.92 19.67
CA LYS A 30 6.96 10.08 19.48
C LYS A 30 6.37 10.46 18.13
N VAL A 31 6.45 9.55 17.17
CA VAL A 31 5.69 9.67 15.93
C VAL A 31 4.23 9.69 16.36
N VAL A 32 3.62 10.87 16.29
CA VAL A 32 2.18 11.01 16.48
C VAL A 32 1.57 10.30 15.27
N GLU A 33 1.05 9.09 15.47
CA GLU A 33 0.17 8.45 14.49
C GLU A 33 -0.93 9.43 14.17
N ARG A 34 -0.84 10.07 13.00
CA ARG A 34 -1.90 10.94 12.53
C ARG A 34 -3.10 10.04 12.34
N LYS A 35 -4.13 10.18 13.17
CA LYS A 35 -5.43 9.56 12.91
C LYS A 35 -5.80 9.86 11.47
N LYS A 36 -5.84 8.84 10.62
CA LYS A 36 -6.12 8.99 9.19
C LYS A 36 -7.61 9.28 9.05
N CYS A 37 -8.01 10.55 9.18
CA CYS A 37 -9.42 10.96 9.05
C CYS A 37 -10.06 10.45 7.74
N LEU A 38 -9.26 10.26 6.68
CA LEU A 38 -9.72 9.68 5.42
C LEU A 38 -10.12 8.20 5.53
N GLU A 39 -9.54 7.43 6.46
CA GLU A 39 -9.97 6.06 6.72
C GLU A 39 -11.38 6.00 7.33
N LEU A 40 -11.80 7.07 8.01
CA LEU A 40 -13.15 7.23 8.58
C LEU A 40 -14.16 7.81 7.57
N CYS A 41 -13.69 8.45 6.48
CA CYS A 41 -14.57 9.10 5.50
C CYS A 41 -15.25 8.11 4.54
N LEU A 42 -14.61 6.97 4.27
CA LEU A 42 -15.12 5.97 3.31
C LEU A 42 -15.20 4.60 3.98
N PRO A 43 -16.37 3.94 3.96
CA PRO A 43 -16.49 2.59 4.49
C PRO A 43 -15.62 1.64 3.66
N TYR A 44 -15.19 0.55 4.30
CA TYR A 44 -14.32 -0.43 3.67
C TYR A 44 -14.89 -1.00 2.37
N SER A 45 -16.19 -1.34 2.36
CA SER A 45 -16.91 -1.81 1.18
C SER A 45 -16.81 -0.84 -0.01
N GLU A 46 -16.85 0.47 0.24
CA GLU A 46 -16.72 1.48 -0.82
C GLU A 46 -15.29 1.55 -1.35
N LYS A 47 -14.27 1.39 -0.48
CA LYS A 47 -12.86 1.30 -0.93
C LYS A 47 -12.67 0.10 -1.88
N VAL A 48 -13.24 -1.05 -1.52
CA VAL A 48 -13.18 -2.26 -2.34
C VAL A 48 -13.93 -2.07 -3.66
N ARG A 49 -15.13 -1.48 -3.60
CA ARG A 49 -15.93 -1.14 -4.79
C ARG A 49 -15.15 -0.26 -5.77
N LEU A 50 -14.56 0.83 -5.28
CA LEU A 50 -13.73 1.73 -6.07
C LEU A 50 -12.49 1.03 -6.64
N MET A 51 -11.89 0.11 -5.88
CA MET A 51 -10.76 -0.71 -6.34
C MET A 51 -11.15 -1.59 -7.53
N VAL A 52 -12.24 -2.35 -7.43
CA VAL A 52 -12.73 -3.21 -8.51
C VAL A 52 -13.10 -2.37 -9.74
N MET A 53 -13.78 -1.24 -9.52
CA MET A 53 -14.16 -0.31 -10.59
C MET A 53 -12.93 0.23 -11.34
N GLU A 54 -11.85 0.58 -10.65
CA GLU A 54 -10.61 1.06 -11.28
C GLU A 54 -9.96 -0.04 -12.14
N VAL A 55 -9.92 -1.28 -11.66
CA VAL A 55 -9.37 -2.41 -12.43
C VAL A 55 -10.18 -2.63 -13.71
N LEU A 56 -11.51 -2.69 -13.60
CA LEU A 56 -12.41 -2.86 -14.75
C LEU A 56 -12.24 -1.74 -15.78
N ARG A 57 -12.14 -0.50 -15.31
CA ARG A 57 -11.90 0.67 -16.14
C ARG A 57 -10.60 0.51 -16.91
N GLN A 58 -9.53 0.15 -16.22
CA GLN A 58 -8.21 0.08 -16.84
C GLN A 58 -8.08 -1.11 -17.81
N GLU A 59 -8.65 -2.26 -17.50
CA GLU A 59 -8.70 -3.43 -18.40
C GLU A 59 -9.47 -3.11 -19.69
N SER A 60 -10.70 -2.62 -19.56
CA SER A 60 -11.51 -2.30 -20.74
C SER A 60 -10.94 -1.14 -21.55
N ALA A 61 -10.42 -0.09 -20.91
CA ALA A 61 -9.76 1.00 -21.63
C ALA A 61 -8.52 0.53 -22.40
N TYR A 62 -7.74 -0.39 -21.83
CA TYR A 62 -6.58 -0.95 -22.52
C TYR A 62 -7.00 -1.66 -23.81
N GLU A 63 -8.02 -2.52 -23.74
CA GLU A 63 -8.57 -3.21 -24.90
C GLU A 63 -9.15 -2.25 -25.97
N PHE A 64 -9.93 -1.25 -25.57
CA PHE A 64 -10.47 -0.27 -26.52
C PHE A 64 -9.37 0.59 -27.15
N SER A 65 -8.39 1.03 -26.36
CA SER A 65 -7.26 1.81 -26.88
C SER A 65 -6.42 1.01 -27.88
N ARG A 66 -6.27 -0.30 -27.65
CA ARG A 66 -5.58 -1.21 -28.56
C ARG A 66 -6.37 -1.38 -29.85
N LYS A 67 -7.70 -1.55 -29.78
CA LYS A 67 -8.58 -1.62 -30.95
C LYS A 67 -8.52 -0.34 -31.79
N ALA A 68 -8.62 0.83 -31.17
CA ALA A 68 -8.49 2.12 -31.85
C ALA A 68 -7.15 2.23 -32.57
N ARG A 69 -6.04 1.86 -31.91
CA ARG A 69 -4.71 1.84 -32.53
C ARG A 69 -4.64 0.92 -33.75
N HIS A 70 -5.24 -0.27 -33.68
CA HIS A 70 -5.29 -1.19 -34.83
C HIS A 70 -6.15 -0.65 -35.99
N ALA A 71 -7.18 0.15 -35.68
CA ALA A 71 -8.01 0.82 -36.67
C ALA A 71 -7.38 2.11 -37.23
N GLY A 72 -6.24 2.57 -36.68
CA GLY A 72 -5.65 3.86 -37.04
C GLY A 72 -6.40 5.06 -36.46
N GLU A 73 -7.26 4.84 -35.47
CA GLU A 73 -8.05 5.87 -34.79
C GLU A 73 -7.38 6.31 -33.49
N GLU A 74 -7.66 7.56 -33.08
CA GLU A 74 -7.25 8.07 -31.77
C GLU A 74 -8.26 7.64 -30.70
N PHE A 75 -7.74 7.15 -29.57
CA PHE A 75 -8.58 6.74 -28.44
C PHE A 75 -8.87 7.93 -27.52
N ASP A 76 -10.13 8.39 -27.50
CA ASP A 76 -10.58 9.45 -26.61
C ASP A 76 -10.82 8.93 -25.18
N TRP A 77 -9.80 9.13 -24.34
CA TRP A 77 -9.84 8.80 -22.91
C TRP A 77 -10.93 9.56 -22.15
N SER A 78 -11.22 10.81 -22.53
CA SER A 78 -12.20 11.64 -21.82
C SER A 78 -13.60 11.10 -22.04
N LYS A 79 -13.97 10.87 -23.30
CA LYS A 79 -15.25 10.28 -23.69
C LYS A 79 -15.43 8.89 -23.09
N TYR A 80 -14.40 8.04 -23.17
CA TYR A 80 -14.46 6.70 -22.58
C TYR A 80 -14.66 6.78 -21.06
N ASN A 81 -13.92 7.61 -20.33
CA ASN A 81 -14.05 7.71 -18.88
C ASN A 81 -15.41 8.29 -18.45
N ALA A 82 -15.99 9.21 -19.24
CA ALA A 82 -17.34 9.72 -19.01
C ALA A 82 -18.38 8.61 -19.18
N GLN A 83 -18.31 7.86 -20.28
CA GLN A 83 -19.21 6.73 -20.54
C GLN A 83 -19.06 5.64 -19.47
N PHE A 84 -17.83 5.25 -19.12
CA PHE A 84 -17.58 4.23 -18.12
C PHE A 84 -18.17 4.60 -16.76
N ARG A 85 -18.05 5.87 -16.34
CA ARG A 85 -18.67 6.34 -15.10
C ARG A 85 -20.19 6.38 -15.19
N ALA A 86 -20.76 6.71 -16.34
CA ALA A 86 -22.21 6.67 -16.52
C ALA A 86 -22.75 5.23 -16.46
N ASP A 87 -22.01 4.27 -17.02
CA ASP A 87 -22.44 2.88 -17.10
C ASP A 87 -22.27 2.11 -15.77
N TYR A 88 -21.18 2.38 -15.04
CA TYR A 88 -20.77 1.56 -13.88
C TYR A 88 -20.62 2.36 -12.58
N GLY A 89 -20.76 3.69 -12.63
CA GLY A 89 -20.50 4.58 -11.49
C GLY A 89 -21.43 4.37 -10.30
N ASP A 90 -22.61 3.78 -10.52
CA ASP A 90 -23.60 3.44 -9.49
C ASP A 90 -23.72 1.93 -9.22
N CYS A 91 -22.97 1.09 -9.94
CA CYS A 91 -23.02 -0.37 -9.77
C CYS A 91 -22.55 -0.79 -8.37
N GLU A 92 -23.20 -1.78 -7.78
CA GLU A 92 -22.78 -2.33 -6.49
C GLU A 92 -21.53 -3.21 -6.64
N LEU A 93 -20.78 -3.40 -5.55
CA LEU A 93 -19.56 -4.24 -5.54
C LEU A 93 -19.82 -5.64 -6.12
N ARG A 94 -20.95 -6.26 -5.76
CA ARG A 94 -21.30 -7.60 -6.25
C ARG A 94 -21.51 -7.64 -7.76
N GLU A 95 -22.07 -6.59 -8.34
CA GLU A 95 -22.26 -6.48 -9.79
C GLU A 95 -20.91 -6.30 -10.49
N LEU A 96 -20.05 -5.44 -9.94
CA LEU A 96 -18.71 -5.21 -10.46
C LEU A 96 -17.88 -6.51 -10.46
N LEU A 97 -17.93 -7.31 -9.38
CA LEU A 97 -17.25 -8.60 -9.31
C LEU A 97 -17.78 -9.60 -10.36
N LYS A 98 -19.10 -9.64 -10.59
CA LYS A 98 -19.68 -10.46 -11.67
C LYS A 98 -19.18 -10.02 -13.04
N LEU A 99 -19.07 -8.71 -13.29
CA LEU A 99 -18.53 -8.18 -14.54
C LEU A 99 -17.04 -8.53 -14.70
N ALA A 100 -16.26 -8.44 -13.61
CA ALA A 100 -14.85 -8.80 -13.58
C ALA A 100 -14.63 -10.28 -13.94
N ALA A 101 -15.41 -11.17 -13.33
CA ALA A 101 -15.38 -12.60 -13.63
C ALA A 101 -15.81 -12.88 -15.08
N LYS A 102 -16.89 -12.22 -15.54
CA LYS A 102 -17.47 -12.47 -16.87
C LYS A 102 -16.56 -12.01 -18.01
N PHE A 103 -15.98 -10.82 -17.91
CA PHE A 103 -15.25 -10.20 -19.03
C PHE A 103 -13.73 -10.37 -18.95
N PHE A 104 -13.17 -10.50 -17.75
CA PHE A 104 -11.72 -10.54 -17.54
C PHE A 104 -11.24 -11.79 -16.82
N GLY A 105 -12.16 -12.71 -16.47
CA GLY A 105 -11.83 -13.97 -15.81
C GLY A 105 -11.37 -13.80 -14.36
N LEU A 106 -11.59 -12.64 -13.75
CA LEU A 106 -11.21 -12.32 -12.36
C LEU A 106 -12.30 -12.85 -11.40
N LYS A 107 -12.08 -14.03 -10.84
CA LYS A 107 -13.10 -14.79 -10.09
C LYS A 107 -13.17 -14.42 -8.61
N SER A 108 -12.08 -13.90 -8.05
CA SER A 108 -11.98 -13.55 -6.64
C SER A 108 -11.50 -12.12 -6.47
N LEU A 109 -11.68 -11.58 -5.26
CA LEU A 109 -11.16 -10.27 -4.92
C LEU A 109 -9.62 -10.23 -4.94
N ASP A 110 -8.97 -11.33 -4.59
CA ASP A 110 -7.51 -11.44 -4.62
C ASP A 110 -6.95 -11.32 -6.03
N GLU A 111 -7.58 -11.98 -7.01
CA GLU A 111 -7.20 -11.84 -8.42
C GLU A 111 -7.35 -10.38 -8.90
N VAL A 112 -8.36 -9.65 -8.40
CA VAL A 112 -8.52 -8.22 -8.68
C VAL A 112 -7.41 -7.39 -8.02
N ARG A 113 -7.01 -7.72 -6.78
CA ARG A 113 -5.90 -7.04 -6.09
C ARG A 113 -4.58 -7.25 -6.83
N GLU A 114 -4.27 -8.49 -7.18
CA GLU A 114 -3.09 -8.83 -7.98
C GLU A 114 -3.07 -8.04 -9.28
N ARG A 115 -4.21 -7.99 -9.98
CA ARG A 115 -4.32 -7.22 -11.23
C ARG A 115 -4.10 -5.73 -11.03
N ARG A 116 -4.58 -5.16 -9.93
CA ARG A 116 -4.32 -3.76 -9.57
C ARG A 116 -2.83 -3.51 -9.31
N VAL A 117 -2.14 -4.42 -8.66
CA VAL A 117 -0.68 -4.34 -8.44
C VAL A 117 0.05 -4.36 -9.77
N GLU A 118 -0.31 -5.26 -10.69
CA GLU A 118 0.24 -5.29 -12.05
C GLU A 118 0.02 -3.97 -12.80
N HIS A 119 -1.17 -3.38 -12.67
CA HIS A 119 -1.49 -2.08 -13.28
C HIS A 119 -0.65 -0.95 -12.70
N LYS A 120 -0.43 -0.93 -11.37
CA LYS A 120 0.47 0.03 -10.69
C LYS A 120 1.90 -0.15 -11.21
N LYS A 121 2.40 -1.38 -11.27
CA LYS A 121 3.74 -1.71 -11.80
C LYS A 121 3.93 -1.21 -13.23
N ARG A 122 2.97 -1.50 -14.12
CA ARG A 122 2.99 -1.06 -15.53
C ARG A 122 3.04 0.46 -15.66
N ARG A 123 2.27 1.20 -14.86
CA ARG A 123 2.31 2.68 -14.86
C ARG A 123 3.67 3.22 -14.40
N THR A 124 4.24 2.61 -13.37
CA THR A 124 5.57 2.98 -12.86
C THR A 124 6.65 2.71 -13.92
N GLU A 125 6.62 1.56 -14.58
CA GLU A 125 7.56 1.21 -15.66
C GLU A 125 7.44 2.15 -16.86
N MET A 126 6.22 2.44 -17.33
CA MET A 126 6.01 3.42 -18.41
C MET A 126 6.55 4.81 -18.05
N SER A 127 6.39 5.22 -16.79
CA SER A 127 6.88 6.52 -16.31
C SER A 127 8.41 6.55 -16.24
N LYS A 128 9.04 5.47 -15.76
CA LYS A 128 10.51 5.32 -15.74
C LYS A 128 11.10 5.37 -17.16
N ASN A 129 10.44 4.73 -18.12
CA ASN A 129 10.90 4.68 -19.51
C ASN A 129 10.72 6.04 -20.23
N LYS A 130 9.69 6.81 -19.87
CA LYS A 130 9.39 8.11 -20.50
C LYS A 130 10.22 9.27 -19.92
N PHE A 131 10.59 9.20 -18.65
CA PHE A 131 11.26 10.30 -17.94
C PHE A 131 12.71 10.00 -17.51
N GLY A 132 13.29 8.87 -17.92
CA GLY A 132 14.72 8.59 -17.77
C GLY A 132 15.23 8.75 -16.33
N ASN A 133 15.06 7.71 -15.51
CA ASN A 133 15.67 7.61 -14.18
C ASN A 133 15.41 8.77 -13.20
N ALA A 134 14.30 9.48 -13.32
CA ALA A 134 13.82 10.33 -12.23
C ALA A 134 13.23 9.43 -11.13
N THR A 135 13.91 9.35 -9.99
CA THR A 135 13.40 8.71 -8.77
C THR A 135 12.19 9.50 -8.26
N VAL A 136 11.01 9.21 -8.81
CA VAL A 136 9.74 9.58 -8.15
C VAL A 136 9.56 8.59 -7.02
N SER A 137 10.07 8.94 -5.84
CA SER A 137 9.69 8.31 -4.58
C SER A 137 8.23 8.67 -4.31
N ASN A 138 7.32 7.98 -5.00
CA ASN A 138 6.00 7.73 -4.45
C ASN A 138 6.20 6.72 -3.32
N ASP A 139 6.47 7.25 -2.14
CA ASP A 139 6.39 6.59 -0.84
C ASP A 139 4.93 6.21 -0.58
N ASP A 140 4.45 5.28 -1.40
CA ASP A 140 3.12 4.67 -1.38
C ASP A 140 3.31 3.14 -1.43
N SER A 141 4.50 2.69 -0.97
CA SER A 141 4.91 1.31 -0.76
C SER A 141 4.48 0.77 0.61
N ASP A 142 4.10 1.66 1.54
CA ASP A 142 3.91 1.32 2.95
C ASP A 142 2.43 1.27 3.38
N ILE A 143 1.49 1.31 2.43
CA ILE A 143 0.17 0.73 2.70
C ILE A 143 0.31 -0.74 2.34
N GLU A 144 0.94 -1.48 3.24
CA GLU A 144 0.81 -2.93 3.26
C GLU A 144 -0.68 -3.24 3.25
N ASP A 145 -1.13 -4.06 2.30
CA ASP A 145 -2.48 -4.64 2.25
C ASP A 145 -2.63 -5.65 3.42
N GLU A 146 -2.20 -5.27 4.63
CA GLU A 146 -2.29 -6.09 5.83
C GLU A 146 -3.76 -6.18 6.28
N LEU A 147 -4.26 -7.41 6.26
CA LEU A 147 -5.56 -7.88 6.71
C LEU A 147 -6.77 -7.44 5.88
N ILE A 148 -7.07 -8.22 4.84
CA ILE A 148 -8.44 -8.35 4.36
C ILE A 148 -8.74 -9.80 3.96
N ASP A 149 -8.94 -10.65 4.95
CA ASP A 149 -9.39 -12.04 4.79
C ASP A 149 -10.91 -12.22 5.04
N ASP A 150 -11.62 -11.20 5.54
CA ASP A 150 -12.97 -11.39 6.11
C ASP A 150 -14.15 -10.97 5.19
N ILE A 151 -14.06 -11.15 3.86
CA ILE A 151 -15.21 -10.86 2.96
C ILE A 151 -16.12 -12.07 2.73
N ASP A 152 -15.67 -13.30 3.02
CA ASP A 152 -16.48 -14.50 2.78
C ASP A 152 -17.79 -14.54 3.61
N ASP A 153 -17.90 -13.74 4.67
CA ASP A 153 -19.09 -13.66 5.52
C ASP A 153 -20.08 -12.52 5.14
N LEU A 154 -19.83 -11.76 4.06
CA LEU A 154 -20.65 -10.58 3.70
C LEU A 154 -21.37 -10.67 2.33
N ILE A 155 -21.43 -11.85 1.72
CA ILE A 155 -22.15 -12.12 0.44
C ILE A 155 -23.40 -12.98 0.66
#